data_AF-A0A536BVI9-F1
#
_entry.id   AF-A0A536BVI9-F1
#
_cell.length_a   1.000
_cell.length_b   1.000
_cell.length_c   1.000
_cell.angle_alpha   90.00
_cell.angle_beta   90.00
_cell.angle_gamma   90.00
#
_symmetry.space_group_name_H-M   'P 1'
#
loop_
_entity.id
_entity.type
_entity.pdbx_description
1 polymer ?
#
loop_
_entity_poly.entity_id
_entity_poly.type
_entity_poly.pdbx_seq_one_letter_code
_entity_poly.pdbx_strand_id
1 'polypeptide(L)' 'MLVERLGNRFRQALRESSDFRGDLSIVVDPNSVVDVARYLRDDEGFDYFLYATAVDWPARDPRFTVVWEVRSLANKTR' A
#
# COMPACT_ATOMS: atom_id res chain seq x y z
N MET A 1 1.90 -1.22 -15.25
CA MET A 1 0.93 -0.78 -14.21
C MET A 1 1.64 -0.56 -12.87
N LEU A 2 1.09 0.19 -11.91
CA LEU A 2 1.76 0.49 -10.62
C LEU A 2 2.21 -0.78 -9.87
N VAL A 3 1.34 -1.80 -9.82
CA VAL A 3 1.64 -3.10 -9.20
C VAL A 3 2.88 -3.76 -9.82
N GLU A 4 3.06 -3.71 -11.14
CA GLU A 4 4.23 -4.29 -11.81
C GLU A 4 5.51 -3.55 -11.43
N ARG A 5 5.46 -2.21 -11.32
CA ARG A 5 6.63 -1.41 -10.89
C ARG A 5 7.01 -1.70 -9.44
N LEU A 6 6.00 -1.78 -8.56
CA LEU A 6 6.19 -2.20 -7.17
C LEU A 6 6.75 -3.63 -7.09
N GLY A 7 6.18 -4.56 -7.84
CA GLY A 7 6.66 -5.95 -7.90
C GLY A 7 8.09 -6.05 -8.39
N ASN A 8 8.51 -5.25 -9.37
CA ASN A 8 9.88 -5.22 -9.86
C ASN A 8 10.87 -4.64 -8.84
N ARG A 9 10.49 -3.54 -8.16
CA ARG A 9 11.35 -2.82 -7.20
C ARG A 9 11.39 -3.48 -5.82
N PHE A 10 10.29 -4.10 -5.40
CA PHE A 10 10.09 -4.65 -4.07
C PHE A 10 9.65 -6.13 -4.12
N ARG A 11 10.32 -6.94 -4.95
CA ARG A 11 9.95 -8.34 -5.25
C ARG A 11 9.59 -9.20 -4.04
N GLN A 12 10.32 -9.07 -2.94
CA GLN A 12 10.09 -9.87 -1.73
C GLN A 12 9.11 -9.21 -0.75
N ALA A 13 8.86 -7.91 -0.91
CA ALA A 13 8.00 -7.17 -0.01
C ALA A 13 6.55 -7.15 -0.47
N LEU A 14 6.25 -7.09 -1.77
CA LEU A 14 4.87 -7.14 -2.26
C LEU A 14 4.32 -8.57 -2.12
N ARG A 15 3.38 -8.76 -1.22
CA ARG A 15 2.78 -10.07 -0.91
C ARG A 15 1.52 -10.32 -1.74
N GLU A 16 0.64 -9.33 -1.80
CA GLU A 16 -0.64 -9.42 -2.49
C GLU A 16 -1.02 -8.07 -3.11
N SER A 17 -1.87 -8.12 -4.13
CA SER A 17 -2.53 -6.95 -4.69
C SER A 17 -3.96 -7.29 -5.08
N SER A 18 -4.90 -6.40 -4.81
CA SER A 18 -6.30 -6.55 -5.20
C SER A 18 -6.84 -5.21 -5.69
N ASP A 19 -7.69 -5.24 -6.72
CA ASP A 19 -8.50 -4.08 -7.11
C ASP A 19 -9.96 -4.34 -6.74
N PHE A 20 -10.59 -3.37 -6.10
CA PHE A 20 -12.03 -3.38 -5.90
C PHE A 20 -12.63 -2.03 -6.23
N ARG A 21 -13.46 -2.00 -7.28
CA ARG A 21 -14.16 -0.78 -7.75
C ARG A 21 -13.19 0.35 -8.12
N GLY A 22 -12.02 0.02 -8.64
CA GLY A 22 -10.99 0.99 -9.04
C GLY A 22 -10.12 1.48 -7.88
N ASP A 23 -10.23 0.84 -6.72
CA ASP A 23 -9.36 1.09 -5.57
C ASP A 23 -8.32 -0.03 -5.50
N LEU A 24 -7.06 0.32 -5.72
CA LEU A 24 -5.96 -0.61 -5.63
C LEU A 24 -5.51 -0.75 -4.17
N SER A 25 -5.53 -1.97 -3.66
CA SER A 25 -4.91 -2.32 -2.38
C SER A 25 -3.68 -3.20 -2.62
N ILE A 26 -2.60 -2.92 -1.89
CA ILE A 26 -1.40 -3.75 -1.85
C ILE A 26 -1.12 -4.19 -0.43
N VAL A 27 -0.70 -5.44 -0.26
CA VAL A 27 -0.21 -5.96 1.01
C VAL A 27 1.29 -6.11 0.90
N VAL A 28 2.02 -5.53 1.84
CA VAL A 28 3.49 -5.55 1.85
C VAL A 28 4.06 -6.14 3.13
N ASP A 29 5.31 -6.57 3.08
CA ASP A 29 6.08 -6.90 4.27
C ASP A 29 6.16 -5.69 5.21
N PRO A 30 5.81 -5.83 6.50
CA PRO A 30 5.85 -4.73 7.47
C PRO A 30 7.22 -4.03 7.54
N ASN A 31 8.31 -4.77 7.36
CA ASN A 31 9.67 -4.20 7.40
C ASN A 31 9.97 -3.29 6.20
N SER A 32 9.22 -3.43 5.10
CA SER A 32 9.40 -2.65 3.88
C SER A 32 8.42 -1.48 3.74
N VAL A 33 7.46 -1.34 4.67
CA VAL A 33 6.35 -0.38 4.52
C VAL A 33 6.83 1.06 4.34
N VAL A 34 7.88 1.45 5.05
CA VAL A 34 8.43 2.81 4.98
C VAL A 34 9.12 3.07 3.64
N ASP A 35 9.84 2.08 3.11
CA ASP A 35 10.51 2.21 1.81
C ASP A 35 9.50 2.25 0.67
N VAL A 36 8.44 1.44 0.75
CA VAL A 36 7.31 1.47 -0.19
C VAL A 36 6.61 2.83 -0.13
N ALA A 37 6.32 3.34 1.07
CA ALA A 37 5.68 4.64 1.22
C ALA A 37 6.53 5.80 0.67
N ARG A 38 7.86 5.77 0.86
CA ARG A 38 8.76 6.76 0.23
C ARG A 38 8.71 6.67 -1.29
N TYR A 39 8.76 5.47 -1.86
CA TYR A 39 8.65 5.29 -3.31
C TYR A 39 7.31 5.81 -3.86
N LEU A 40 6.20 5.49 -3.20
CA LEU A 40 4.88 5.98 -3.61
C LEU A 40 4.82 7.51 -3.62
N ARG A 41 5.43 8.17 -2.62
CA ARG A 41 5.47 9.63 -2.53
C ARG A 41 6.43 10.25 -3.55
N ASP A 42 7.67 9.79 -3.58
CA ASP A 42 8.78 10.45 -4.28
C ASP A 42 8.80 10.13 -5.78
N ASP A 43 8.43 8.90 -6.17
CA ASP A 43 8.51 8.42 -7.55
C ASP A 43 7.13 8.32 -8.23
N GLU A 44 6.06 7.98 -7.50
CA GLU A 44 4.71 7.73 -8.06
C GLU A 44 3.72 8.88 -7.82
N GLY A 45 4.10 9.90 -7.04
CA GLY A 45 3.31 11.12 -6.83
C GLY A 45 2.07 10.94 -5.94
N PHE A 46 2.10 9.98 -5.01
CA PHE A 46 1.11 9.89 -3.93
C PHE A 46 1.47 10.90 -2.82
N ASP A 47 0.92 12.10 -2.95
CA ASP A 47 1.28 13.29 -2.18
C ASP A 47 0.37 13.56 -0.96
N TYR A 48 -0.67 12.74 -0.77
CA TYR A 48 -1.62 12.93 0.31
C TYR A 48 -1.83 11.66 1.13
N PHE A 49 -1.40 11.69 2.40
CA PHE A 49 -1.63 10.61 3.38
C PHE A 49 -2.98 10.82 4.05
N LEU A 50 -3.97 9.97 3.74
CA LEU A 50 -5.35 10.15 4.20
C LEU A 50 -5.51 9.73 5.66
N TYR A 51 -5.18 8.48 5.97
CA TYR A 51 -5.30 7.93 7.31
C TYR A 51 -4.44 6.67 7.49
N ALA A 52 -4.13 6.39 8.76
CA ALA A 52 -3.64 5.11 9.22
C ALA A 52 -4.67 4.52 10.18
N THR A 53 -5.08 3.28 9.92
CA THR A 53 -6.02 2.56 10.77
C THR A 53 -5.60 1.09 10.90
N ALA A 54 -6.30 0.32 11.72
CA ALA A 54 -6.10 -1.11 11.83
C ALA A 54 -7.43 -1.85 11.90
N VAL A 55 -7.46 -3.04 11.30
CA VAL A 55 -8.56 -4.00 11.46
C VAL A 55 -8.12 -5.07 12.43
N ASP A 56 -8.92 -5.29 13.48
CA ASP A 56 -8.73 -6.36 14.44
C ASP A 56 -9.35 -7.67 13.94
N TRP A 57 -8.53 -8.71 13.79
CA TRP A 57 -8.92 -10.06 13.44
C TRP A 57 -8.56 -11.03 14.59
N PRO A 58 -9.43 -11.23 15.60
CA PRO A 58 -9.09 -11.98 16.81
C PRO A 58 -8.61 -13.42 16.59
N ALA A 59 -8.98 -14.05 15.47
CA ALA A 59 -8.63 -15.43 15.14
C ALA A 59 -7.40 -15.55 14.21
N ARG A 60 -6.75 -14.45 13.83
CA ARG A 60 -5.59 -14.45 12.93
C ARG A 60 -4.29 -14.23 13.67
N ASP A 61 -3.21 -14.75 13.10
CA ASP A 61 -1.83 -14.39 13.43
C ASP A 61 -1.12 -13.93 12.14
N PRO A 62 -0.73 -12.65 12.02
CA PRO A 62 -0.88 -11.57 13.00
C PRO A 62 -2.34 -11.10 13.16
N ARG A 63 -2.72 -10.71 14.39
CA ARG A 63 -4.08 -10.28 14.79
C ARG A 63 -4.55 -9.03 14.05
N PHE A 64 -3.67 -8.07 13.82
CA PHE A 64 -4.04 -6.77 13.27
C PHE A 64 -3.57 -6.63 11.82
N THR A 65 -4.42 -6.10 10.97
CA THR A 65 -4.02 -5.57 9.67
C THR A 65 -3.94 -4.06 9.77
N VAL A 66 -2.74 -3.49 9.67
CA VAL A 66 -2.55 -2.03 9.58
C VAL A 66 -2.79 -1.59 8.14
N VAL A 67 -3.62 -0.58 7.95
CA VAL A 67 -4.01 -0.05 6.65
C VAL A 67 -3.62 1.42 6.58
N TRP A 68 -2.85 1.78 5.55
CA TRP A 68 -2.54 3.15 5.19
C TRP A 68 -3.25 3.49 3.89
N GLU A 69 -4.03 4.57 3.92
CA GLU A 69 -4.65 5.13 2.72
C GLU A 69 -3.82 6.31 2.25
N VAL A 70 -3.39 6.27 0.99
CA VAL A 70 -2.65 7.36 0.34
C VAL A 70 -3.35 7.71 -0.97
N ARG A 71 -3.19 8.96 -1.41
CA ARG A 71 -3.81 9.47 -2.62
C ARG A 71 -2.82 10.33 -3.41
N SER A 72 -2.87 10.20 -4.72
CA SER A 72 -2.31 11.18 -5.65
C SER A 72 -3.38 12.19 -6.02
N LEU A 73 -3.22 13.44 -5.57
CA LEU A 73 -4.18 14.50 -5.87
C LEU A 73 -4.17 14.90 -7.34
N ALA A 74 -2.98 14.97 -7.94
CA ALA A 74 -2.80 15.30 -9.35
C ALA A 74 -3.48 14.27 -10.27
N ASN A 75 -3.28 12.98 -9.98
CA ASN A 75 -3.82 11.89 -10.81
C ASN A 75 -5.25 11.47 -10.40
N LYS A 76 -5.75 11.98 -9.27
CA LYS A 76 -7.05 11.61 -8.66
C LYS A 76 -7.17 10.11 -8.40
N THR A 77 -6.05 9.46 -8.10
CA THR A 77 -5.95 8.01 -7.84
C THR A 77 -5.66 7.77 -6.37
N ARG A 78 -6.26 6.71 -5.82
CA ARG A 78 -5.92 6.12 -4.53
C ARG A 78 -5.41 4.70 -4.77
#